data_AF-A0A928KYU5-F1
#
_entry.id   AF-A0A928KYU5-F1
#
_cell.length_a   1.000
_cell.length_b   1.000
_cell.length_c   1.000
_cell.angle_alpha   90.00
_cell.angle_beta   90.00
_cell.angle_gamma   90.00
#
_symmetry.space_group_name_H-M   'P 1'
#
loop_
_entity.id
_entity.type
_entity.pdbx_description
1 polymer ?
#
loop_
_entity_poly.entity_id
_entity_poly.type
_entity_poly.pdbx_seq_one_letter_code
_entity_poly.pdbx_strand_id
1 'polypeptide(L)'
;MPTIVNANPTKELFISMLTRDIDIKAAILELIDNSIDGAKRLRPDGNYTGLFININYDTDKFLISDNCGGIGIEIATEYAFRFGRSSKREKNPSNQQFTGIFGIGMKRSLFRLGNRFKVTSITKTDSFILDVDVEEWVKNEDTNWTFELTEENKGLNNTEEETGTTIEISNLHEGIKKQFSLDFFYNSLISYIERYRTLAIENGLCITLNGKPIVFASEKIISSSTVTPYTYSTSIGSVVINIIAGMAPKGMPDNAGWYVYCNGRLIVFADKTTLTGWGEDGVRQHHPSLAFFRGFVFFESKDLEELPWNTTKTNVDASSQYYIFAKTKMREATLQIIKDCHAIIENTIPEELEKQLFSDRDLKALTSTSIQSFVKESKPFAFEVPELKTIEPSATITFQKLKKDIDIMKRHMNVKSNKEVGMISFDYYYKKECDTDE
;
A
#
# COMPACT_ATOMS: atom_id res chain seq x y z
N MET A 1 -54.27 -23.63 -15.65
CA MET A 1 -53.16 -23.15 -14.78
C MET A 1 -52.07 -22.61 -15.69
N PRO A 2 -51.38 -21.50 -15.35
CA PRO A 2 -50.23 -21.06 -16.11
C PRO A 2 -49.10 -22.10 -16.01
N THR A 3 -48.38 -22.30 -17.12
CA THR A 3 -47.16 -23.14 -17.11
C THR A 3 -46.05 -22.37 -16.41
N ILE A 4 -45.45 -22.97 -15.39
CA ILE A 4 -44.36 -22.37 -14.63
C ILE A 4 -43.03 -22.73 -15.30
N VAL A 5 -42.20 -21.72 -15.57
CA VAL A 5 -40.87 -21.89 -16.17
C VAL A 5 -39.81 -21.75 -15.07
N ASN A 6 -38.83 -22.65 -15.04
CA ASN A 6 -37.69 -22.54 -14.16
C ASN A 6 -36.74 -21.45 -14.69
N ALA A 7 -36.55 -20.38 -13.90
CA ALA A 7 -35.67 -19.26 -14.22
C ALA A 7 -34.41 -19.22 -13.34
N ASN A 8 -34.13 -20.28 -12.57
CA ASN A 8 -32.94 -20.36 -11.74
C ASN A 8 -31.67 -20.42 -12.61
N PRO A 9 -30.58 -19.72 -12.23
CA PRO A 9 -29.31 -19.84 -12.94
C PRO A 9 -28.70 -21.24 -12.73
N THR A 10 -27.99 -21.75 -13.73
CA THR A 10 -27.21 -22.98 -13.58
C THR A 10 -25.93 -22.71 -12.77
N LYS A 11 -25.35 -23.75 -12.16
CA LYS A 11 -24.09 -23.63 -11.40
C LYS A 11 -22.95 -23.13 -12.30
N GLU A 12 -22.90 -23.58 -13.56
CA GLU A 12 -21.93 -23.16 -14.56
C GLU A 12 -22.06 -21.67 -14.88
N LEU A 13 -23.29 -21.22 -15.14
CA LEU A 13 -23.54 -19.80 -15.43
C LEU A 13 -23.10 -18.94 -14.25
N PHE A 14 -23.44 -19.35 -13.03
CA PHE A 14 -23.07 -18.64 -11.81
C PHE A 14 -21.55 -18.58 -11.59
N ILE A 15 -20.83 -19.71 -11.70
CA ILE A 15 -19.37 -19.74 -11.60
C ILE A 15 -18.75 -18.85 -12.67
N SER A 16 -19.24 -18.92 -13.91
CA SER A 16 -18.71 -18.12 -15.02
C SER A 16 -18.88 -16.62 -14.76
N MET A 17 -20.06 -16.18 -14.29
CA MET A 17 -20.32 -14.78 -13.92
C MET A 17 -19.43 -14.33 -12.75
N LEU A 18 -19.17 -15.22 -11.78
CA LEU A 18 -18.35 -14.89 -10.64
C LEU A 18 -16.87 -14.75 -10.99
N THR A 19 -16.34 -15.49 -11.98
CA THR A 19 -14.90 -15.67 -12.16
C THR A 19 -14.33 -15.03 -13.43
N ARG A 20 -15.13 -14.87 -14.49
CA ARG A 20 -14.63 -14.52 -15.83
C ARG A 20 -13.79 -13.24 -15.87
N ASP A 21 -14.24 -12.20 -15.17
CA ASP A 21 -13.68 -10.86 -15.28
C ASP A 21 -12.70 -10.51 -14.13
N ILE A 22 -12.24 -11.52 -13.39
CA ILE A 22 -11.29 -11.31 -12.28
C ILE A 22 -9.86 -11.68 -12.66
N ASP A 23 -8.99 -10.71 -12.42
CA ASP A 23 -7.53 -10.87 -12.47
C ASP A 23 -7.06 -11.87 -11.40
N ILE A 24 -6.10 -12.71 -11.78
CA ILE A 24 -5.61 -13.81 -10.94
C ILE A 24 -4.87 -13.27 -9.71
N LYS A 25 -4.14 -12.16 -9.84
CA LYS A 25 -3.44 -11.55 -8.71
C LYS A 25 -4.44 -10.93 -7.73
N ALA A 26 -5.52 -10.34 -8.25
CA ALA A 26 -6.63 -9.86 -7.41
C ALA A 26 -7.34 -11.00 -6.66
N ALA A 27 -7.55 -12.16 -7.31
CA ALA A 27 -8.09 -13.35 -6.65
C ALA A 27 -7.17 -13.86 -5.52
N ILE A 28 -5.86 -13.98 -5.78
CA ILE A 28 -4.89 -14.36 -4.73
C ILE A 28 -4.94 -13.38 -3.55
N LEU A 29 -5.08 -12.08 -3.84
CA LEU A 29 -5.18 -11.04 -2.83
C LEU A 29 -6.46 -11.11 -1.98
N GLU A 30 -7.57 -11.60 -2.52
CA GLU A 30 -8.78 -11.87 -1.75
C GLU A 30 -8.58 -12.99 -0.73
N LEU A 31 -7.66 -13.94 -0.96
CA LEU A 31 -7.30 -14.96 0.01
C LEU A 31 -6.39 -14.39 1.10
N ILE A 32 -5.41 -13.56 0.73
CA ILE A 32 -4.56 -12.82 1.67
C ILE A 32 -5.39 -11.92 2.60
N ASP A 33 -6.40 -11.23 2.06
CA ASP A 33 -7.36 -10.43 2.84
C ASP A 33 -8.01 -11.24 3.97
N ASN A 34 -8.41 -12.49 3.68
CA ASN A 34 -9.10 -13.32 4.68
C ASN A 34 -8.15 -13.71 5.81
N SER A 35 -6.88 -14.01 5.49
CA SER A 35 -5.86 -14.28 6.49
C SER A 35 -5.55 -13.02 7.33
N ILE A 36 -5.47 -11.84 6.71
CA ILE A 36 -5.30 -10.55 7.44
C ILE A 36 -6.50 -10.26 8.35
N ASP A 37 -7.73 -10.47 7.87
CA ASP A 37 -8.93 -10.33 8.68
C ASP A 37 -8.95 -11.37 9.82
N GLY A 38 -8.36 -12.55 9.61
CA GLY A 38 -8.07 -13.55 10.65
C GLY A 38 -7.12 -13.02 11.72
N ALA A 39 -5.98 -12.47 11.30
CA ALA A 39 -4.98 -11.91 12.19
C ALA A 39 -5.56 -10.78 13.05
N LYS A 40 -6.36 -9.90 12.44
CA LYS A 40 -7.09 -8.83 13.14
C LYS A 40 -8.01 -9.38 14.23
N ARG A 41 -8.81 -10.42 13.93
CA ARG A 41 -9.67 -11.08 14.93
C ARG A 41 -8.87 -11.73 16.05
N LEU A 42 -7.78 -12.43 15.71
CA LEU A 42 -6.94 -13.15 16.65
C LEU A 42 -6.24 -12.19 17.62
N ARG A 43 -5.72 -11.06 17.10
CA ARG A 43 -4.94 -10.08 17.85
C ARG A 43 -5.51 -8.66 17.68
N PRO A 44 -6.51 -8.29 18.49
CA PRO A 44 -7.18 -7.01 18.35
C PRO A 44 -6.35 -5.77 18.71
N ASP A 45 -5.29 -5.99 19.49
CA ASP A 45 -4.28 -5.00 19.85
C ASP A 45 -3.41 -4.56 18.67
N GLY A 46 -3.42 -5.34 17.58
CA GLY A 46 -2.75 -5.00 16.34
C GLY A 46 -1.30 -5.48 16.25
N ASN A 47 -0.78 -6.22 17.24
CA ASN A 47 0.56 -6.80 17.19
C ASN A 47 0.56 -8.16 16.49
N TYR A 48 0.97 -8.17 15.22
CA TYR A 48 0.96 -9.38 14.38
C TYR A 48 2.31 -10.09 14.34
N THR A 49 3.26 -9.74 15.21
CA THR A 49 4.58 -10.38 15.28
C THR A 49 4.47 -11.89 15.48
N GLY A 50 5.09 -12.67 14.59
CA GLY A 50 5.04 -14.14 14.62
C GLY A 50 3.82 -14.74 13.91
N LEU A 51 2.89 -13.92 13.43
CA LEU A 51 1.88 -14.38 12.47
C LEU A 51 2.46 -14.37 11.05
N PHE A 52 2.00 -15.30 10.22
CA PHE A 52 2.45 -15.45 8.85
C PHE A 52 1.32 -15.81 7.88
N ILE A 53 1.58 -15.53 6.60
CA ILE A 53 0.84 -16.02 5.44
C ILE A 53 1.87 -16.59 4.46
N ASN A 54 1.79 -17.88 4.17
CA ASN A 54 2.67 -18.57 3.24
C ASN A 54 1.90 -18.92 1.97
N ILE A 55 2.37 -18.45 0.84
CA ILE A 55 1.78 -18.70 -0.47
C ILE A 55 2.78 -19.53 -1.27
N ASN A 56 2.35 -20.67 -1.78
CA ASN A 56 3.15 -21.52 -2.65
C ASN A 56 2.32 -21.94 -3.87
N TYR A 57 2.91 -21.94 -5.05
CA TYR A 57 2.25 -22.48 -6.23
C TYR A 57 3.26 -23.06 -7.22
N ASP A 58 2.76 -24.00 -8.00
CA ASP A 58 3.43 -24.62 -9.14
C ASP A 58 2.39 -24.93 -10.23
N THR A 59 2.74 -25.74 -11.22
CA THR A 59 1.82 -26.10 -12.31
C THR A 59 0.69 -27.05 -11.90
N ASP A 60 0.81 -27.68 -10.74
CA ASP A 60 -0.12 -28.70 -10.27
C ASP A 60 -1.12 -28.12 -9.27
N LYS A 61 -0.66 -27.18 -8.41
CA LYS A 61 -1.50 -26.60 -7.36
C LYS A 61 -1.12 -25.18 -6.93
N PHE A 62 -2.09 -24.53 -6.29
CA PHE A 62 -1.93 -23.33 -5.48
C PHE A 62 -2.19 -23.67 -4.01
N LEU A 63 -1.38 -23.14 -3.10
CA LEU A 63 -1.47 -23.35 -1.67
C LEU A 63 -1.31 -22.00 -0.96
N ILE A 64 -2.24 -21.67 -0.06
CA ILE A 64 -2.08 -20.59 0.91
C ILE A 64 -2.31 -21.15 2.32
N SER A 65 -1.40 -20.88 3.24
CA SER A 65 -1.53 -21.25 4.65
C SER A 65 -1.20 -20.08 5.58
N ASP A 66 -1.95 -19.95 6.65
CA ASP A 66 -1.75 -18.95 7.69
C ASP A 66 -1.91 -19.55 9.08
N ASN A 67 -1.35 -18.89 10.10
CA ASN A 67 -1.59 -19.18 11.51
C ASN A 67 -2.52 -18.15 12.17
N CYS A 68 -3.47 -17.61 11.41
CA CYS A 68 -4.25 -16.43 11.79
C CYS A 68 -5.59 -16.78 12.46
N GLY A 69 -5.62 -17.80 13.32
CA GLY A 69 -6.76 -18.12 14.19
C GLY A 69 -7.79 -19.10 13.63
N GLY A 70 -7.74 -19.40 12.34
CA GLY A 70 -8.67 -20.31 11.67
C GLY A 70 -10.09 -19.77 11.46
N ILE A 71 -10.93 -20.63 10.91
CA ILE A 71 -12.37 -20.49 10.68
C ILE A 71 -13.08 -21.57 11.52
N GLY A 72 -13.99 -21.16 12.40
CA GLY A 72 -14.80 -22.09 13.19
C GLY A 72 -15.89 -22.77 12.36
N ILE A 73 -16.35 -23.94 12.79
CA ILE A 73 -17.36 -24.73 12.07
C ILE A 73 -18.65 -23.92 11.85
N GLU A 74 -19.16 -23.23 12.86
CA GLU A 74 -20.36 -22.39 12.75
C GLU A 74 -20.17 -21.29 11.69
N ILE A 75 -18.99 -20.66 11.67
CA ILE A 75 -18.67 -19.65 10.65
C ILE A 75 -18.63 -20.30 9.28
N ALA A 76 -18.04 -21.49 9.14
CA ALA A 76 -17.95 -22.22 7.89
C ALA A 76 -19.34 -22.56 7.30
N THR A 77 -20.22 -23.13 8.13
CA THR A 77 -21.54 -23.64 7.71
C THR A 77 -22.55 -22.53 7.47
N GLU A 78 -22.55 -21.47 8.29
CA GLU A 78 -23.57 -20.43 8.22
C GLU A 78 -23.18 -19.25 7.30
N TYR A 79 -21.88 -18.99 7.13
CA TYR A 79 -21.39 -17.76 6.52
C TYR A 79 -20.30 -17.94 5.46
N ALA A 80 -19.19 -18.63 5.79
CA ALA A 80 -17.97 -18.54 4.99
C ALA A 80 -18.14 -19.15 3.60
N PHE A 81 -18.91 -20.23 3.45
CA PHE A 81 -19.13 -20.90 2.16
C PHE A 81 -20.49 -20.61 1.53
N ARG A 82 -21.29 -19.73 2.13
CA ARG A 82 -22.58 -19.29 1.59
C ARG A 82 -22.40 -18.22 0.52
N PHE A 83 -23.13 -18.34 -0.59
CA PHE A 83 -23.15 -17.33 -1.64
C PHE A 83 -24.04 -16.14 -1.25
N GLY A 84 -23.41 -14.98 -1.06
CA GLY A 84 -24.08 -13.79 -0.54
C GLY A 84 -24.30 -13.84 0.98
N ARG A 85 -24.51 -12.67 1.59
CA ARG A 85 -24.73 -12.56 3.03
C ARG A 85 -26.13 -13.02 3.42
N SER A 86 -26.26 -13.71 4.56
CA SER A 86 -27.56 -13.82 5.22
C SER A 86 -27.89 -12.48 5.89
N SER A 87 -29.16 -12.06 5.84
CA SER A 87 -29.64 -10.81 6.48
C SER A 87 -29.56 -10.83 8.02
N LYS A 88 -29.10 -11.93 8.62
CA LYS A 88 -29.12 -12.19 10.07
C LYS A 88 -27.77 -12.01 10.77
N ARG A 89 -26.69 -11.68 10.05
CA ARG A 89 -25.39 -11.46 10.70
C ARG A 89 -25.44 -10.15 11.50
N GLU A 90 -25.21 -10.22 12.81
CA GLU A 90 -25.03 -9.03 13.64
C GLU A 90 -23.88 -8.17 13.08
N LYS A 91 -24.04 -6.85 13.11
CA LYS A 91 -22.95 -5.91 12.80
C LYS A 91 -21.77 -6.26 13.71
N ASN A 92 -20.57 -6.38 13.13
CA ASN A 92 -19.36 -6.80 13.87
C ASN A 92 -19.27 -6.07 15.22
N PRO A 93 -19.25 -6.80 16.36
CA PRO A 93 -19.21 -6.18 17.68
C PRO A 93 -17.85 -5.55 18.00
N SER A 94 -16.82 -5.79 17.18
CA SER A 94 -15.49 -5.21 17.37
C SER A 94 -15.36 -3.81 16.76
N ASN A 95 -14.46 -3.00 17.32
CA ASN A 95 -14.07 -1.71 16.74
C ASN A 95 -13.15 -1.85 15.50
N GLN A 96 -13.00 -3.05 14.95
CA GLN A 96 -12.03 -3.31 13.90
C GLN A 96 -12.59 -3.08 12.49
N GLN A 97 -11.71 -2.58 11.63
CA GLN A 97 -11.95 -2.34 10.22
C GLN A 97 -11.53 -3.57 9.41
N PHE A 98 -12.52 -4.31 8.92
CA PHE A 98 -12.31 -5.52 8.09
C PHE A 98 -12.32 -5.19 6.60
N THR A 99 -11.81 -6.12 5.79
CA THR A 99 -11.83 -5.99 4.33
C THR A 99 -12.88 -6.91 3.68
N GLY A 100 -13.26 -8.02 4.31
CA GLY A 100 -14.24 -8.98 3.79
C GLY A 100 -15.70 -8.52 3.89
N ILE A 101 -16.28 -8.04 2.78
CA ILE A 101 -17.73 -7.71 2.72
C ILE A 101 -18.56 -8.87 2.19
N PHE A 102 -18.35 -9.22 0.93
CA PHE A 102 -19.45 -9.75 0.11
C PHE A 102 -19.73 -11.24 0.31
N GLY A 103 -18.91 -11.94 1.09
CA GLY A 103 -18.99 -13.40 1.21
C GLY A 103 -18.65 -14.15 -0.09
N ILE A 104 -18.28 -13.45 -1.17
CA ILE A 104 -17.98 -14.06 -2.47
C ILE A 104 -16.49 -14.14 -2.80
N GLY A 105 -15.64 -13.26 -2.24
CA GLY A 105 -14.24 -13.13 -2.67
C GLY A 105 -13.44 -14.42 -2.57
N MET A 106 -13.44 -15.07 -1.40
CA MET A 106 -12.80 -16.38 -1.25
C MET A 106 -13.32 -17.40 -2.28
N LYS A 107 -14.64 -17.52 -2.47
CA LYS A 107 -15.25 -18.51 -3.38
C LYS A 107 -14.86 -18.24 -4.82
N ARG A 108 -14.96 -16.99 -5.24
CA ARG A 108 -14.50 -16.50 -6.54
C ARG A 108 -13.06 -16.90 -6.79
N SER A 109 -12.19 -16.72 -5.81
CA SER A 109 -10.78 -17.08 -5.91
C SER A 109 -10.57 -18.59 -6.03
N LEU A 110 -11.29 -19.39 -5.25
CA LEU A 110 -11.29 -20.85 -5.34
C LEU A 110 -11.66 -21.31 -6.76
N PHE A 111 -12.80 -20.87 -7.29
CA PHE A 111 -13.27 -21.23 -8.63
C PHE A 111 -12.42 -20.66 -9.76
N ARG A 112 -11.80 -19.49 -9.56
CA ARG A 112 -10.97 -18.82 -10.58
C ARG A 112 -9.68 -19.60 -10.85
N LEU A 113 -9.16 -20.28 -9.84
CA LEU A 113 -7.84 -20.91 -9.85
C LEU A 113 -7.88 -22.37 -10.33
N GLY A 114 -8.85 -23.17 -9.87
CA GLY A 114 -8.93 -24.57 -10.26
C GLY A 114 -10.30 -25.21 -10.04
N ASN A 115 -10.39 -26.48 -10.43
CA ASN A 115 -11.61 -27.29 -10.36
C ASN A 115 -11.69 -28.18 -9.12
N ARG A 116 -10.70 -28.13 -8.22
CA ARG A 116 -10.79 -28.77 -6.91
C ARG A 116 -10.18 -27.87 -5.86
N PHE A 117 -10.83 -27.74 -4.71
CA PHE A 117 -10.26 -27.03 -3.57
C PHE A 117 -10.49 -27.76 -2.25
N LYS A 118 -9.47 -27.73 -1.40
CA LYS A 118 -9.50 -28.27 -0.05
C LYS A 118 -9.20 -27.16 0.95
N VAL A 119 -10.10 -26.95 1.89
CA VAL A 119 -9.92 -26.01 3.01
C VAL A 119 -9.80 -26.81 4.30
N THR A 120 -8.64 -26.72 4.94
CA THR A 120 -8.39 -27.25 6.27
C THR A 120 -8.26 -26.09 7.23
N SER A 121 -9.04 -26.10 8.30
CA SER A 121 -9.10 -25.00 9.25
C SER A 121 -9.08 -25.52 10.68
N ILE A 122 -8.26 -24.89 11.52
CA ILE A 122 -8.08 -25.23 12.93
C ILE A 122 -8.23 -23.95 13.75
N THR A 123 -9.18 -23.93 14.67
CA THR A 123 -9.33 -22.91 15.71
C THR A 123 -8.89 -23.47 17.05
N LYS A 124 -9.00 -22.68 18.13
CA LYS A 124 -8.74 -23.18 19.50
C LYS A 124 -9.69 -24.32 19.89
N THR A 125 -10.91 -24.30 19.38
CA THR A 125 -12.01 -25.18 19.83
C THR A 125 -12.47 -26.17 18.78
N ASP A 126 -12.22 -25.91 17.50
CA ASP A 126 -12.80 -26.66 16.40
C ASP A 126 -11.80 -26.91 15.28
N SER A 127 -12.02 -27.94 14.48
CA SER A 127 -11.35 -28.11 13.20
C SER A 127 -12.31 -28.67 12.17
N PHE A 128 -12.08 -28.35 10.90
CA PHE A 128 -12.81 -28.97 9.81
C PHE A 128 -11.94 -29.15 8.57
N ILE A 129 -12.39 -30.07 7.72
CA ILE A 129 -11.93 -30.21 6.34
C ILE A 129 -13.13 -30.09 5.41
N LEU A 130 -13.02 -29.21 4.41
CA LEU A 130 -13.93 -29.11 3.28
C LEU A 130 -13.14 -29.47 2.02
N ASP A 131 -13.54 -30.49 1.28
CA ASP A 131 -12.89 -30.90 0.02
C ASP A 131 -13.96 -30.97 -1.09
N VAL A 132 -13.83 -30.10 -2.09
CA VAL A 132 -14.85 -29.92 -3.12
C VAL A 132 -14.23 -30.13 -4.49
N ASP A 133 -14.77 -31.10 -5.21
CA ASP A 133 -14.62 -31.21 -6.67
C ASP A 133 -15.71 -30.37 -7.35
N VAL A 134 -15.29 -29.31 -8.04
CA VAL A 134 -16.19 -28.34 -8.66
C VAL A 134 -16.92 -28.97 -9.83
N GLU A 135 -16.28 -29.85 -10.60
CA GLU A 135 -16.91 -30.48 -11.76
C GLU A 135 -18.01 -31.47 -11.33
N GLU A 136 -17.77 -32.24 -10.28
CA GLU A 136 -18.80 -33.12 -9.70
C GLU A 136 -19.94 -32.31 -9.07
N TRP A 137 -19.60 -31.24 -8.34
CA TRP A 137 -20.61 -30.37 -7.73
C TRP A 137 -21.51 -29.69 -8.76
N VAL A 138 -20.93 -29.26 -9.88
CA VAL A 138 -21.64 -28.65 -11.01
C VAL A 138 -22.59 -29.64 -11.68
N LYS A 139 -22.17 -30.89 -11.89
CA LYS A 139 -23.00 -31.96 -12.49
C LYS A 139 -24.21 -32.36 -11.63
N ASN A 140 -24.17 -32.07 -10.33
CA ASN A 140 -25.31 -32.32 -9.45
C ASN A 140 -26.43 -31.30 -9.73
N GLU A 141 -27.55 -31.78 -10.29
CA GLU A 141 -28.72 -30.95 -10.67
C GLU A 141 -29.59 -30.50 -9.47
N ASP A 142 -29.21 -30.82 -8.23
CA ASP A 142 -29.95 -30.35 -7.05
C ASP A 142 -29.99 -28.81 -6.99
N THR A 143 -31.20 -28.30 -6.80
CA THR A 143 -31.50 -26.89 -6.55
C THR A 143 -30.95 -26.39 -5.22
N ASN A 144 -30.72 -27.28 -4.25
CA ASN A 144 -30.10 -26.98 -2.99
C ASN A 144 -28.58 -27.07 -3.12
N TRP A 145 -27.93 -25.93 -3.29
CA TRP A 145 -26.47 -25.87 -3.39
C TRP A 145 -25.82 -26.04 -2.02
N THR A 146 -25.17 -27.17 -1.81
CA THR A 146 -24.50 -27.52 -0.55
C THR A 146 -23.03 -27.91 -0.78
N PHE A 147 -22.25 -27.80 0.28
CA PHE A 147 -20.90 -28.39 0.41
C PHE A 147 -20.85 -29.20 1.70
N GLU A 148 -20.09 -30.28 1.71
CA GLU A 148 -19.97 -31.18 2.86
C GLU A 148 -18.63 -30.99 3.56
N LEU A 149 -18.66 -30.85 4.90
CA LEU A 149 -17.45 -30.98 5.69
C LEU A 149 -17.10 -32.47 5.76
N THR A 150 -15.98 -32.86 5.13
CA THR A 150 -15.54 -34.26 5.09
C THR A 150 -15.03 -34.74 6.44
N GLU A 151 -14.55 -33.80 7.27
CA GLU A 151 -14.17 -34.04 8.67
C GLU A 151 -14.56 -32.83 9.52
N GLU A 152 -15.05 -33.07 10.74
CA GLU A 152 -15.26 -32.04 11.75
C GLU A 152 -14.90 -32.55 13.16
N ASN A 153 -14.26 -31.71 13.96
CA ASN A 153 -14.00 -31.97 15.38
C ASN A 153 -14.34 -30.72 16.19
N LYS A 154 -15.02 -30.91 17.33
CA LYS A 154 -15.44 -29.84 18.26
C LYS A 154 -14.90 -30.13 19.66
N GLY A 155 -14.78 -29.09 20.48
CA GLY A 155 -14.30 -29.22 21.86
C GLY A 155 -12.79 -29.49 21.97
N LEU A 156 -12.03 -29.07 20.96
CA LEU A 156 -10.57 -29.05 21.00
C LEU A 156 -10.06 -28.00 21.99
N ASN A 157 -8.77 -28.09 22.32
CA ASN A 157 -8.08 -27.12 23.17
C ASN A 157 -6.69 -26.81 22.59
N ASN A 158 -6.68 -26.39 21.33
CA ASN A 158 -5.45 -26.10 20.58
C ASN A 158 -4.83 -24.78 21.08
N THR A 159 -3.51 -24.68 21.04
CA THR A 159 -2.80 -23.42 21.31
C THR A 159 -2.97 -22.44 20.14
N GLU A 160 -2.60 -21.18 20.34
CA GLU A 160 -2.67 -20.17 19.27
C GLU A 160 -1.78 -20.55 18.07
N GLU A 161 -0.61 -21.12 18.33
CA GLU A 161 0.36 -21.54 17.32
C GLU A 161 -0.14 -22.70 16.45
N GLU A 162 -1.09 -23.49 16.97
CA GLU A 162 -1.73 -24.60 16.28
C GLU A 162 -2.95 -24.14 15.45
N THR A 163 -3.42 -22.90 15.64
CA THR A 163 -4.55 -22.35 14.88
C THR A 163 -4.12 -21.82 13.52
N GLY A 164 -5.00 -21.93 12.54
CA GLY A 164 -4.70 -21.50 11.18
C GLY A 164 -5.67 -22.00 10.15
N THR A 165 -5.49 -21.52 8.92
CA THR A 165 -6.23 -22.02 7.75
C THR A 165 -5.24 -22.40 6.65
N THR A 166 -5.48 -23.52 5.99
CA THR A 166 -4.80 -23.92 4.77
C THR A 166 -5.82 -24.13 3.67
N ILE A 167 -5.60 -23.49 2.53
CA ILE A 167 -6.40 -23.64 1.32
C ILE A 167 -5.47 -24.20 0.24
N GLU A 168 -5.76 -25.41 -0.22
CA GLU A 168 -5.13 -26.03 -1.38
C GLU A 168 -6.11 -26.00 -2.55
N ILE A 169 -5.65 -25.60 -3.73
CA ILE A 169 -6.43 -25.61 -4.97
C ILE A 169 -5.63 -26.42 -5.99
N SER A 170 -6.23 -27.49 -6.49
CA SER A 170 -5.65 -28.41 -7.46
C SER A 170 -6.56 -28.54 -8.68
N ASN A 171 -6.14 -29.32 -9.66
CA ASN A 171 -6.77 -29.37 -10.98
C ASN A 171 -6.93 -27.94 -11.54
N LEU A 172 -5.81 -27.20 -11.58
CA LEU A 172 -5.78 -25.81 -12.01
C LEU A 172 -6.29 -25.66 -13.45
N HIS A 173 -6.97 -24.56 -13.74
CA HIS A 173 -7.38 -24.26 -15.11
C HIS A 173 -6.15 -24.11 -16.01
N GLU A 174 -6.23 -24.52 -17.28
CA GLU A 174 -5.08 -24.54 -18.19
C GLU A 174 -4.38 -23.17 -18.36
N GLY A 175 -5.15 -22.09 -18.35
CA GLY A 175 -4.59 -20.73 -18.38
C GLY A 175 -3.80 -20.38 -17.11
N ILE A 176 -4.22 -20.90 -15.95
CA ILE A 176 -3.56 -20.69 -14.65
C ILE A 176 -2.26 -21.47 -14.60
N LYS A 177 -2.25 -22.75 -14.99
CA LYS A 177 -1.04 -23.57 -15.09
C LYS A 177 0.05 -22.88 -15.92
N LYS A 178 -0.35 -22.40 -17.11
CA LYS A 178 0.56 -21.67 -18.00
C LYS A 178 1.10 -20.41 -17.34
N GLN A 179 0.27 -19.62 -16.67
CA GLN A 179 0.76 -18.41 -15.98
C GLN A 179 1.69 -18.73 -14.81
N PHE A 180 1.37 -19.73 -13.99
CA PHE A 180 2.19 -20.13 -12.85
C PHE A 180 3.57 -20.67 -13.26
N SER A 181 3.70 -21.19 -14.48
CA SER A 181 5.00 -21.59 -15.05
C SER A 181 5.90 -20.42 -15.48
N LEU A 182 5.39 -19.18 -15.51
CA LEU A 182 6.13 -18.01 -16.01
C LEU A 182 6.78 -17.22 -14.88
N ASP A 183 8.09 -17.01 -14.96
CA ASP A 183 8.83 -16.11 -14.05
C ASP A 183 8.27 -14.68 -14.07
N PHE A 184 7.78 -14.23 -15.22
CA PHE A 184 7.13 -12.93 -15.34
C PHE A 184 5.90 -12.83 -14.42
N PHE A 185 5.09 -13.88 -14.35
CA PHE A 185 3.93 -13.89 -13.45
C PHE A 185 4.39 -13.81 -11.99
N TYR A 186 5.38 -14.62 -11.60
CA TYR A 186 5.98 -14.60 -10.27
C TYR A 186 6.43 -13.19 -9.85
N ASN A 187 7.25 -12.54 -10.68
CA ASN A 187 7.72 -11.18 -10.41
C ASN A 187 6.56 -10.17 -10.38
N SER A 188 5.60 -10.30 -11.29
CA SER A 188 4.45 -9.39 -11.34
C SER A 188 3.51 -9.56 -10.14
N LEU A 189 3.41 -10.76 -9.57
CA LEU A 189 2.64 -11.07 -8.38
C LEU A 189 3.35 -10.53 -7.13
N ILE A 190 4.67 -10.69 -7.04
CA ILE A 190 5.49 -10.03 -6.00
C ILE A 190 5.21 -8.54 -6.02
N SER A 191 5.44 -7.86 -7.14
CA SER A 191 5.22 -6.41 -7.23
C SER A 191 3.76 -6.00 -7.00
N TYR A 192 2.80 -6.90 -7.26
CA TYR A 192 1.39 -6.64 -6.96
C TYR A 192 1.10 -6.74 -5.46
N ILE A 193 1.65 -7.74 -4.77
CA ILE A 193 1.52 -7.91 -3.32
C ILE A 193 2.32 -6.82 -2.59
N GLU A 194 3.54 -6.49 -3.01
CA GLU A 194 4.35 -5.41 -2.41
C GLU A 194 3.62 -4.06 -2.41
N ARG A 195 2.92 -3.76 -3.51
CA ARG A 195 2.05 -2.57 -3.62
C ARG A 195 0.83 -2.69 -2.73
N TYR A 196 0.33 -3.90 -2.50
CA TYR A 196 -0.70 -4.19 -1.52
C TYR A 196 -0.13 -4.11 -0.09
N ARG A 197 0.19 -2.89 0.31
CA ARG A 197 0.53 -2.57 1.69
C ARG A 197 -0.74 -2.45 2.50
N THR A 198 -0.79 -3.21 3.59
CA THR A 198 -1.82 -3.04 4.63
C THR A 198 -1.17 -2.60 5.93
N LEU A 199 -1.95 -1.96 6.79
CA LEU A 199 -1.52 -1.60 8.14
C LEU A 199 -1.12 -2.84 8.97
N ALA A 200 -1.65 -4.03 8.65
CA ALA A 200 -1.31 -5.27 9.35
C ALA A 200 0.13 -5.72 9.11
N ILE A 201 0.63 -5.51 7.89
CA ILE A 201 2.03 -5.83 7.55
C ILE A 201 3.01 -4.93 8.34
N GLU A 202 2.64 -3.67 8.58
CA GLU A 202 3.47 -2.74 9.38
C GLU A 202 3.67 -3.22 10.81
N ASN A 203 2.71 -3.97 11.36
CA ASN A 203 2.72 -4.41 12.74
C ASN A 203 3.21 -5.86 12.91
N GLY A 204 4.00 -6.37 11.96
CA GLY A 204 4.77 -7.61 12.13
C GLY A 204 4.23 -8.86 11.44
N LEU A 205 3.15 -8.76 10.64
CA LEU A 205 2.66 -9.88 9.84
C LEU A 205 3.63 -10.20 8.69
N CYS A 206 4.11 -11.44 8.62
CA CYS A 206 5.01 -11.89 7.56
C CYS A 206 4.22 -12.49 6.39
N ILE A 207 4.59 -12.17 5.15
CA ILE A 207 4.05 -12.83 3.95
C ILE A 207 5.20 -13.42 3.13
N THR A 208 5.08 -14.69 2.74
CA THR A 208 6.06 -15.35 1.87
C THR A 208 5.40 -15.86 0.58
N LEU A 209 6.16 -15.83 -0.53
CA LEU A 209 5.75 -16.37 -1.82
C LEU A 209 6.83 -17.33 -2.36
N ASN A 210 6.47 -18.60 -2.53
CA ASN A 210 7.38 -19.70 -2.88
C ASN A 210 8.64 -19.70 -1.99
N GLY A 211 8.42 -19.57 -0.68
CA GLY A 211 9.48 -19.54 0.34
C GLY A 211 10.28 -18.23 0.45
N LYS A 212 10.04 -17.22 -0.40
CA LYS A 212 10.73 -15.93 -0.30
C LYS A 212 9.88 -14.90 0.45
N PRO A 213 10.42 -14.17 1.43
CA PRO A 213 9.69 -13.12 2.11
C PRO A 213 9.41 -11.95 1.16
N ILE A 214 8.20 -11.40 1.24
CA ILE A 214 7.82 -10.19 0.51
C ILE A 214 8.19 -8.98 1.36
N VAL A 215 8.92 -8.03 0.77
CA VAL A 215 9.36 -6.81 1.45
C VAL A 215 8.47 -5.65 1.02
N PHE A 216 7.74 -5.08 1.98
CA PHE A 216 6.82 -3.99 1.70
C PHE A 216 7.51 -2.64 1.86
N ALA A 217 7.46 -1.82 0.81
CA ALA A 217 8.00 -0.47 0.86
C ALA A 217 7.09 0.44 1.69
N SER A 218 7.70 1.29 2.51
CA SER A 218 6.96 2.33 3.22
C SER A 218 6.90 3.61 2.39
N GLU A 219 5.69 4.04 2.03
CA GLU A 219 5.45 5.34 1.45
C GLU A 219 5.78 6.46 2.44
N LYS A 220 6.40 7.52 1.93
CA LYS A 220 6.93 8.63 2.72
C LYS A 220 6.44 9.96 2.20
N ILE A 221 6.34 10.92 3.10
CA ILE A 221 6.06 12.32 2.80
C ILE A 221 7.04 13.22 3.56
N ILE A 222 7.42 14.34 2.97
CA ILE A 222 8.26 15.35 3.60
C ILE A 222 7.42 16.16 4.57
N SER A 223 7.86 16.25 5.82
CA SER A 223 7.28 17.14 6.82
C SER A 223 8.39 17.71 7.70
N SER A 224 8.57 19.02 7.62
CA SER A 224 9.66 19.76 8.26
C SER A 224 9.16 21.13 8.75
N SER A 225 10.07 21.97 9.25
CA SER A 225 9.75 23.37 9.57
C SER A 225 9.40 24.20 8.33
N THR A 226 9.79 23.77 7.13
CA THR A 226 9.59 24.53 5.88
C THR A 226 8.58 23.89 4.94
N VAL A 227 8.20 22.63 5.17
CA VAL A 227 7.18 21.91 4.40
C VAL A 227 6.13 21.36 5.36
N THR A 228 4.92 21.89 5.25
CA THR A 228 3.73 21.36 5.93
C THR A 228 2.85 20.63 4.91
N PRO A 229 2.65 19.31 5.05
CA PRO A 229 1.71 18.57 4.21
C PRO A 229 0.28 19.12 4.34
N TYR A 230 -0.47 19.05 3.24
CA TYR A 230 -1.92 19.19 3.28
C TYR A 230 -2.48 18.03 4.10
N THR A 231 -3.33 18.35 5.09
CA THR A 231 -4.07 17.35 5.86
C THR A 231 -5.53 17.75 5.94
N TYR A 232 -6.42 16.78 5.79
CA TYR A 232 -7.85 17.00 5.94
C TYR A 232 -8.50 15.76 6.54
N SER A 233 -9.40 15.95 7.51
CA SER A 233 -10.15 14.87 8.14
C SER A 233 -11.62 15.27 8.27
N THR A 234 -12.53 14.38 7.90
CA THR A 234 -13.96 14.55 8.09
C THR A 234 -14.66 13.21 8.28
N SER A 235 -15.88 13.25 8.80
CA SER A 235 -16.78 12.10 8.89
C SER A 235 -18.08 12.43 8.17
N ILE A 236 -18.46 11.61 7.21
CA ILE A 236 -19.72 11.73 6.47
C ILE A 236 -20.49 10.42 6.70
N GLY A 237 -21.63 10.49 7.41
CA GLY A 237 -22.36 9.30 7.82
C GLY A 237 -21.48 8.35 8.62
N SER A 238 -21.34 7.11 8.16
CA SER A 238 -20.51 6.07 8.80
C SER A 238 -19.08 6.00 8.26
N VAL A 239 -18.68 6.88 7.33
CA VAL A 239 -17.37 6.86 6.67
C VAL A 239 -16.52 8.03 7.14
N VAL A 240 -15.35 7.71 7.71
CA VAL A 240 -14.29 8.68 8.01
C VAL A 240 -13.39 8.79 6.78
N ILE A 241 -13.11 10.03 6.38
CA ILE A 241 -12.28 10.36 5.22
C ILE A 241 -11.09 11.17 5.73
N ASN A 242 -9.89 10.63 5.54
CA ASN A 242 -8.63 11.28 5.86
C ASN A 242 -7.82 11.49 4.59
N ILE A 243 -7.27 12.68 4.40
CA ILE A 243 -6.46 13.04 3.23
C ILE A 243 -5.14 13.63 3.71
N ILE A 244 -4.05 13.15 3.12
CA ILE A 244 -2.70 13.66 3.33
C ILE A 244 -2.07 13.87 1.95
N ALA A 245 -1.57 15.06 1.64
CA ALA A 245 -0.88 15.31 0.37
C ALA A 245 0.31 16.26 0.53
N GLY A 246 1.34 16.06 -0.30
CA GLY A 246 2.54 16.88 -0.25
C GLY A 246 3.64 16.33 -1.14
N MET A 247 4.87 16.45 -0.65
CA MET A 247 6.08 16.15 -1.41
C MET A 247 6.78 14.90 -0.89
N ALA A 248 7.48 14.20 -1.77
CA ALA A 248 8.43 13.14 -1.48
C ALA A 248 9.67 13.28 -2.40
N PRO A 249 10.79 12.60 -2.10
CA PRO A 249 12.03 12.70 -2.87
C PRO A 249 11.82 12.44 -4.36
N LYS A 250 12.46 13.27 -5.20
CA LYS A 250 12.58 13.03 -6.63
C LYS A 250 13.44 11.77 -6.84
N GLY A 251 13.01 10.86 -7.73
CA GLY A 251 13.74 9.61 -8.02
C GLY A 251 12.84 8.37 -8.16
N MET A 252 11.60 8.44 -7.67
CA MET A 252 10.57 7.41 -7.86
C MET A 252 9.35 7.99 -8.59
N PRO A 253 9.45 8.29 -9.90
CA PRO A 253 8.35 8.90 -10.65
C PRO A 253 7.13 7.98 -10.75
N ASP A 254 7.32 6.66 -10.71
CA ASP A 254 6.22 5.67 -10.76
C ASP A 254 5.36 5.68 -9.51
N ASN A 255 5.90 6.16 -8.39
CA ASN A 255 5.18 6.32 -7.12
C ASN A 255 4.46 7.68 -7.03
N ALA A 256 4.59 8.57 -8.03
CA ALA A 256 3.91 9.85 -8.00
C ALA A 256 2.41 9.72 -8.23
N GLY A 257 1.62 10.55 -7.55
CA GLY A 257 0.18 10.58 -7.73
C GLY A 257 -0.59 10.25 -6.45
N TRP A 258 -1.83 9.81 -6.63
CA TRP A 258 -2.78 9.56 -5.56
C TRP A 258 -2.90 8.08 -5.21
N TYR A 259 -2.91 7.80 -3.91
CA TYR A 259 -3.12 6.50 -3.32
C TYR A 259 -4.45 6.51 -2.59
N VAL A 260 -5.29 5.49 -2.84
CA VAL A 260 -6.60 5.39 -2.19
C VAL A 260 -6.66 4.10 -1.39
N TYR A 261 -6.97 4.24 -0.10
CA TYR A 261 -7.12 3.14 0.84
C TYR A 261 -8.56 3.04 1.35
N CYS A 262 -9.03 1.81 1.55
CA CYS A 262 -10.30 1.52 2.21
C CYS A 262 -10.02 0.52 3.34
N ASN A 263 -10.30 0.88 4.59
CA ASN A 263 -10.02 0.06 5.79
C ASN A 263 -8.59 -0.51 5.83
N GLY A 264 -7.61 0.33 5.45
CA GLY A 264 -6.20 -0.03 5.42
C GLY A 264 -5.78 -0.92 4.24
N ARG A 265 -6.68 -1.25 3.30
CA ARG A 265 -6.35 -1.93 2.04
C ARG A 265 -6.16 -0.90 0.92
N LEU A 266 -5.02 -0.95 0.23
CA LEU A 266 -4.78 -0.13 -0.97
C LEU A 266 -5.66 -0.61 -2.13
N ILE A 267 -6.39 0.33 -2.74
CA ILE A 267 -7.29 0.11 -3.88
C ILE A 267 -6.75 0.74 -5.16
N VAL A 268 -6.13 1.92 -5.04
CA VAL A 268 -5.54 2.64 -6.17
C VAL A 268 -4.12 3.04 -5.81
N PHE A 269 -3.15 2.67 -6.65
CA PHE A 269 -1.72 2.91 -6.45
C PHE A 269 -1.23 4.02 -7.39
N ALA A 270 -0.64 5.08 -6.82
CA ALA A 270 0.06 6.15 -7.54
C ALA A 270 -0.69 6.62 -8.82
N ASP A 271 -2.00 6.83 -8.71
CA ASP A 271 -2.83 7.18 -9.86
C ASP A 271 -2.61 8.63 -10.28
N LYS A 272 -2.55 8.80 -11.60
CA LYS A 272 -2.23 10.04 -12.31
C LYS A 272 -3.32 10.41 -13.30
N THR A 273 -4.49 9.79 -13.18
CA THR A 273 -5.58 9.89 -14.16
C THR A 273 -6.70 10.79 -13.66
N THR A 274 -7.72 10.97 -14.50
CA THR A 274 -8.94 11.72 -14.14
C THR A 274 -9.69 11.08 -12.98
N LEU A 275 -9.48 9.78 -12.70
CA LEU A 275 -10.05 9.12 -11.52
C LEU A 275 -9.72 9.91 -10.26
N THR A 276 -8.45 10.25 -10.06
CA THR A 276 -7.96 11.00 -8.91
C THR A 276 -7.84 12.51 -9.14
N GLY A 277 -8.47 13.01 -10.21
CA GLY A 277 -8.65 14.44 -10.47
C GLY A 277 -7.58 15.09 -11.35
N TRP A 278 -6.63 14.34 -11.91
CA TRP A 278 -5.66 14.87 -12.87
C TRP A 278 -6.30 15.15 -14.23
N GLY A 279 -5.99 16.29 -14.84
CA GLY A 279 -6.48 16.64 -16.19
C GLY A 279 -7.97 17.00 -16.27
N GLU A 280 -8.61 17.37 -15.16
CA GLU A 280 -10.04 17.69 -15.09
C GLU A 280 -10.28 18.91 -14.16
N ASP A 281 -11.33 19.71 -14.40
CA ASP A 281 -11.76 20.92 -13.66
C ASP A 281 -10.61 21.77 -13.10
N GLY A 282 -9.77 22.26 -14.01
CA GLY A 282 -8.69 23.20 -13.69
C GLY A 282 -7.39 22.55 -13.21
N VAL A 283 -7.37 21.25 -12.94
CA VAL A 283 -6.13 20.52 -12.62
C VAL A 283 -5.43 20.11 -13.93
N ARG A 284 -4.14 20.44 -14.07
CA ARG A 284 -3.32 20.01 -15.22
C ARG A 284 -3.22 18.49 -15.31
N GLN A 285 -2.93 17.97 -16.49
CA GLN A 285 -2.48 16.58 -16.60
C GLN A 285 -1.17 16.39 -15.81
N HIS A 286 -1.00 15.21 -15.22
CA HIS A 286 0.22 14.87 -14.53
C HIS A 286 1.41 14.95 -15.49
N HIS A 287 2.52 15.52 -15.03
CA HIS A 287 3.75 15.70 -15.81
C HIS A 287 4.96 15.24 -14.97
N PRO A 288 6.06 14.74 -15.57
CA PRO A 288 7.25 14.30 -14.83
C PRO A 288 7.84 15.31 -13.84
N SER A 289 7.65 16.61 -14.07
CA SER A 289 8.04 17.67 -13.11
C SER A 289 7.33 17.57 -11.76
N LEU A 290 6.20 16.85 -11.69
CA LEU A 290 5.43 16.57 -10.48
C LEU A 290 5.79 15.20 -9.87
N ALA A 291 6.92 14.58 -10.25
CA ALA A 291 7.34 13.29 -9.71
C ALA A 291 7.51 13.26 -8.17
N PHE A 292 7.64 14.44 -7.54
CA PHE A 292 7.68 14.59 -6.09
C PHE A 292 6.29 14.48 -5.42
N PHE A 293 5.19 14.63 -6.17
CA PHE A 293 3.85 14.66 -5.60
C PHE A 293 3.48 13.30 -4.99
N ARG A 294 2.97 13.32 -3.75
CA ARG A 294 2.34 12.17 -3.11
C ARG A 294 1.04 12.61 -2.46
N GLY A 295 -0.05 11.94 -2.79
CA GLY A 295 -1.35 12.13 -2.16
C GLY A 295 -1.91 10.80 -1.66
N PHE A 296 -2.52 10.81 -0.48
CA PHE A 296 -3.06 9.63 0.19
C PHE A 296 -4.46 9.95 0.69
N VAL A 297 -5.42 9.06 0.38
CA VAL A 297 -6.80 9.15 0.86
C VAL A 297 -7.13 7.86 1.57
N PHE A 298 -7.66 7.95 2.78
CA PHE A 298 -8.08 6.82 3.59
C PHE A 298 -9.57 6.93 3.87
N PHE A 299 -10.31 5.92 3.43
CA PHE A 299 -11.71 5.70 3.77
C PHE A 299 -11.80 4.63 4.84
N GLU A 300 -12.43 4.96 5.97
CA GLU A 300 -12.54 4.07 7.11
C GLU A 300 -14.01 3.95 7.53
N SER A 301 -14.52 2.72 7.60
CA SER A 301 -15.90 2.47 8.05
C SER A 301 -16.07 1.04 8.58
N LYS A 302 -17.03 0.89 9.51
CA LYS A 302 -17.55 -0.42 9.92
C LYS A 302 -18.60 -0.94 8.95
N ASP A 303 -19.32 -0.04 8.29
CA ASP A 303 -20.32 -0.37 7.28
C ASP A 303 -19.62 -0.51 5.93
N LEU A 304 -19.07 -1.70 5.69
CA LEU A 304 -18.16 -1.89 4.55
C LEU A 304 -18.82 -1.61 3.18
N GLU A 305 -20.13 -1.77 3.06
CA GLU A 305 -20.91 -1.52 1.84
C GLU A 305 -20.93 -0.03 1.45
N GLU A 306 -20.64 0.87 2.40
CA GLU A 306 -20.52 2.31 2.16
C GLU A 306 -19.12 2.70 1.64
N LEU A 307 -18.12 1.83 1.76
CA LEU A 307 -16.76 2.13 1.29
C LEU A 307 -16.73 2.22 -0.25
N PRO A 308 -16.01 3.20 -0.81
CA PRO A 308 -16.06 3.52 -2.24
C PRO A 308 -15.18 2.56 -3.08
N TRP A 309 -15.25 1.26 -2.87
CA TRP A 309 -14.53 0.26 -3.67
C TRP A 309 -15.48 -0.55 -4.56
N ASN A 310 -14.95 -1.10 -5.66
CA ASN A 310 -15.70 -2.07 -6.46
C ASN A 310 -15.71 -3.46 -5.80
N THR A 311 -16.54 -4.38 -6.31
CA THR A 311 -16.71 -5.73 -5.76
C THR A 311 -15.46 -6.61 -5.87
N THR A 312 -14.48 -6.23 -6.69
CA THR A 312 -13.18 -6.90 -6.83
C THR A 312 -12.08 -6.21 -6.01
N LYS A 313 -12.38 -5.09 -5.35
CA LYS A 313 -11.45 -4.27 -4.56
C LYS A 313 -10.17 -3.93 -5.32
N THR A 314 -10.30 -3.65 -6.62
CA THR A 314 -9.20 -3.29 -7.54
C THR A 314 -9.31 -1.85 -8.02
N ASN A 315 -10.45 -1.20 -7.79
CA ASN A 315 -10.68 0.19 -8.14
C ASN A 315 -11.74 0.81 -7.22
N VAL A 316 -11.82 2.12 -7.26
CA VAL A 316 -12.82 2.91 -6.54
C VAL A 316 -14.13 2.94 -7.33
N ASP A 317 -15.26 2.89 -6.62
CA ASP A 317 -16.54 3.29 -7.18
C ASP A 317 -16.60 4.82 -7.28
N ALA A 318 -16.33 5.35 -8.48
CA ALA A 318 -16.31 6.78 -8.76
C ALA A 318 -17.68 7.46 -8.57
N SER A 319 -18.79 6.70 -8.51
CA SER A 319 -20.13 7.21 -8.26
C SER A 319 -20.47 7.34 -6.78
N SER A 320 -19.64 6.78 -5.89
CA SER A 320 -19.81 6.88 -4.45
C SER A 320 -19.78 8.34 -3.99
N GLN A 321 -20.79 8.76 -3.22
CA GLN A 321 -20.87 10.10 -2.65
C GLN A 321 -19.62 10.46 -1.83
N TYR A 322 -19.04 9.48 -1.12
CA TYR A 322 -17.84 9.68 -0.30
C TYR A 322 -16.61 9.94 -1.18
N TYR A 323 -16.50 9.23 -2.30
CA TYR A 323 -15.41 9.45 -3.24
C TYR A 323 -15.54 10.78 -3.97
N ILE A 324 -16.74 11.16 -4.42
CA ILE A 324 -17.00 12.44 -5.06
C ILE A 324 -16.61 13.59 -4.13
N PHE A 325 -16.98 13.50 -2.86
CA PHE A 325 -16.58 14.48 -1.84
C PHE A 325 -15.05 14.50 -1.67
N ALA A 326 -14.41 13.35 -1.46
CA ALA A 326 -12.97 13.25 -1.28
C ALA A 326 -12.21 13.80 -2.49
N LYS A 327 -12.65 13.49 -3.71
CA LYS A 327 -12.07 13.97 -4.97
C LYS A 327 -12.07 15.50 -5.05
N THR A 328 -13.08 16.16 -4.49
CA THR A 328 -13.10 17.64 -4.39
C THR A 328 -11.93 18.15 -3.54
N LYS A 329 -11.68 17.52 -2.39
CA LYS A 329 -10.57 17.88 -1.49
C LYS A 329 -9.20 17.47 -2.03
N MET A 330 -9.10 16.34 -2.74
CA MET A 330 -7.89 15.94 -3.46
C MET A 330 -7.48 17.00 -4.49
N ARG A 331 -8.44 17.58 -5.20
CA ARG A 331 -8.17 18.62 -6.22
C ARG A 331 -7.72 19.92 -5.59
N GLU A 332 -8.38 20.35 -4.51
CA GLU A 332 -7.96 21.50 -3.70
C GLU A 332 -6.49 21.36 -3.28
N ALA A 333 -6.12 20.21 -2.69
CA ALA A 333 -4.75 19.91 -2.30
C ALA A 333 -3.78 19.92 -3.49
N THR A 334 -4.17 19.30 -4.61
CA THR A 334 -3.34 19.23 -5.83
C THR A 334 -3.04 20.62 -6.39
N LEU A 335 -4.07 21.47 -6.51
CA LEU A 335 -3.92 22.85 -6.99
C LEU A 335 -3.03 23.68 -6.07
N GLN A 336 -3.20 23.53 -4.76
CA GLN A 336 -2.38 24.23 -3.78
C GLN A 336 -0.90 23.82 -3.87
N ILE A 337 -0.62 22.52 -3.94
CA ILE A 337 0.75 22.01 -4.06
C ILE A 337 1.40 22.46 -5.37
N ILE A 338 0.68 22.42 -6.49
CA ILE A 338 1.21 22.90 -7.78
C ILE A 338 1.55 24.38 -7.71
N LYS A 339 0.67 25.19 -7.10
CA LYS A 339 0.87 26.63 -6.94
C LYS A 339 2.09 26.92 -6.07
N ASP A 340 2.16 26.34 -4.88
CA ASP A 340 3.19 26.67 -3.90
C ASP A 340 4.55 26.07 -4.28
N CYS A 341 4.57 24.94 -5.00
CA CYS A 341 5.79 24.32 -5.53
C CYS A 341 6.16 24.75 -6.96
N HIS A 342 5.59 25.85 -7.49
CA HIS A 342 5.86 26.30 -8.86
C HIS A 342 7.36 26.45 -9.17
N ALA A 343 8.14 27.00 -8.24
CA ALA A 343 9.60 27.15 -8.42
C ALA A 343 10.34 25.80 -8.52
N ILE A 344 9.85 24.76 -7.84
CA ILE A 344 10.40 23.40 -7.94
C ILE A 344 10.05 22.79 -9.30
N ILE A 345 8.84 23.05 -9.78
CA ILE A 345 8.31 22.54 -11.05
C ILE A 345 9.08 23.13 -12.24
N GLU A 346 9.37 24.42 -12.18
CA GLU A 346 10.14 25.16 -13.19
C GLU A 346 11.66 25.01 -13.03
N ASN A 347 12.12 24.25 -12.03
CA ASN A 347 13.53 24.08 -11.67
C ASN A 347 14.29 25.41 -11.47
N THR A 348 13.64 26.37 -10.80
CA THR A 348 14.21 27.69 -10.49
C THR A 348 14.75 27.81 -9.07
N ILE A 349 14.61 26.77 -8.25
CA ILE A 349 15.24 26.70 -6.93
C ILE A 349 16.73 26.35 -7.05
N PRO A 350 17.60 26.88 -6.17
CA PRO A 350 19.01 26.50 -6.16
C PRO A 350 19.23 25.01 -5.84
N GLU A 351 20.27 24.42 -6.42
CA GLU A 351 20.55 22.98 -6.30
C GLU A 351 20.81 22.56 -4.84
N GLU A 352 21.48 23.39 -4.05
CA GLU A 352 21.68 23.15 -2.62
C GLU A 352 20.37 23.08 -1.86
N LEU A 353 19.42 23.97 -2.19
CA LEU A 353 18.10 23.98 -1.57
C LEU A 353 17.32 22.71 -1.96
N GLU A 354 17.37 22.33 -3.23
CA GLU A 354 16.72 21.11 -3.70
C GLU A 354 17.26 19.87 -2.98
N LYS A 355 18.58 19.75 -2.84
CA LYS A 355 19.22 18.67 -2.07
C LYS A 355 18.81 18.67 -0.61
N GLN A 356 18.68 19.84 0.01
CA GLN A 356 18.24 19.96 1.39
C GLN A 356 16.77 19.52 1.56
N LEU A 357 15.88 19.98 0.67
CA LEU A 357 14.45 19.70 0.71
C LEU A 357 14.13 18.21 0.52
N PHE A 358 14.81 17.55 -0.40
CA PHE A 358 14.60 16.13 -0.69
C PHE A 358 15.57 15.21 0.07
N SER A 359 16.19 15.71 1.15
CA SER A 359 17.01 14.88 2.02
C SER A 359 16.17 13.92 2.86
N ASP A 360 16.72 12.76 3.19
CA ASP A 360 16.01 11.73 3.96
C ASP A 360 15.63 12.14 5.40
N ARG A 361 16.19 13.24 5.91
CA ARG A 361 16.03 13.68 7.32
C ARG A 361 14.58 14.05 7.66
N ASP A 362 13.88 14.65 6.71
CA ASP A 362 12.53 15.19 6.90
C ASP A 362 11.44 14.24 6.39
N LEU A 363 11.82 13.02 5.99
CA LEU A 363 10.87 12.02 5.53
C LEU A 363 10.14 11.36 6.70
N LYS A 364 8.82 11.48 6.69
CA LYS A 364 7.92 10.74 7.55
C LYS A 364 7.32 9.58 6.78
N ALA A 365 7.63 8.37 7.23
CA ALA A 365 6.91 7.17 6.80
C ALA A 365 5.43 7.30 7.17
N LEU A 366 4.54 6.92 6.26
CA LEU A 366 3.12 6.80 6.53
C LEU A 366 2.86 5.45 7.16
N THR A 367 2.74 5.44 8.48
CA THR A 367 2.33 4.30 9.30
C THR A 367 0.99 4.61 9.95
N SER A 368 0.31 3.60 10.50
CA SER A 368 -0.94 3.81 11.27
C SER A 368 -0.84 4.98 12.26
N THR A 369 0.25 5.02 13.04
CA THR A 369 0.48 6.06 14.06
C THR A 369 0.76 7.43 13.44
N SER A 370 1.56 7.51 12.37
CA SER A 370 1.87 8.80 11.75
C SER A 370 0.66 9.36 11.01
N ILE A 371 -0.14 8.53 10.34
CA ILE A 371 -1.40 8.92 9.70
C ILE A 371 -2.33 9.56 10.73
N GLN A 372 -2.58 8.89 11.86
CA GLN A 372 -3.38 9.45 12.94
C GLN A 372 -2.83 10.78 13.46
N SER A 373 -1.51 10.94 13.54
CA SER A 373 -0.90 12.19 13.97
C SER A 373 -1.10 13.34 12.97
N PHE A 374 -1.02 13.06 11.66
CA PHE A 374 -1.23 14.05 10.60
C PHE A 374 -2.67 14.53 10.55
N VAL A 375 -3.64 13.62 10.70
CA VAL A 375 -5.06 13.90 10.46
C VAL A 375 -5.80 14.43 11.69
N LYS A 376 -5.10 14.62 12.82
CA LYS A 376 -5.64 15.27 14.03
C LYS A 376 -6.16 16.68 13.77
N GLU A 377 -5.55 17.39 12.82
CA GLU A 377 -5.88 18.76 12.48
C GLU A 377 -5.83 18.90 10.96
N SER A 378 -6.81 19.62 10.40
CA SER A 378 -6.80 19.94 8.97
C SER A 378 -5.89 21.15 8.72
N LYS A 379 -4.91 21.00 7.84
CA LYS A 379 -3.92 22.02 7.51
C LYS A 379 -3.83 22.19 6.00
N PRO A 380 -3.80 23.45 5.50
CA PRO A 380 -3.45 23.67 4.11
C PRO A 380 -2.00 23.23 3.85
N PHE A 381 -1.67 22.93 2.61
CA PHE A 381 -0.27 22.76 2.23
C PHE A 381 0.49 24.06 2.46
N ALA A 382 1.74 23.99 2.92
CA ALA A 382 2.61 25.15 2.96
C ALA A 382 4.03 24.75 2.61
N PHE A 383 4.65 25.52 1.72
CA PHE A 383 6.06 25.40 1.39
C PHE A 383 6.72 26.77 1.51
N GLU A 384 7.56 26.92 2.52
CA GLU A 384 8.38 28.11 2.72
C GLU A 384 9.76 27.86 2.13
N VAL A 385 10.16 28.68 1.16
CA VAL A 385 11.54 28.68 0.64
C VAL A 385 12.42 29.22 1.78
N PRO A 386 13.31 28.40 2.38
CA PRO A 386 14.22 28.92 3.38
C PRO A 386 15.08 30.00 2.75
N GLU A 387 15.25 31.14 3.44
CA GLU A 387 16.24 32.13 3.04
C GLU A 387 17.60 31.43 2.96
N LEU A 388 18.12 31.28 1.74
CA LEU A 388 19.47 30.80 1.55
C LEU A 388 20.37 31.86 2.15
N LYS A 389 21.04 31.54 3.27
CA LYS A 389 22.19 32.32 3.71
C LYS A 389 23.13 32.37 2.52
N THR A 390 23.30 33.55 1.94
CA THR A 390 24.31 33.81 0.92
C THR A 390 25.65 33.46 1.53
N ILE A 391 26.15 32.26 1.23
CA ILE A 391 27.55 31.93 1.46
C ILE A 391 28.27 32.65 0.33
N GLU A 392 29.08 33.66 0.67
CA GLU A 392 29.92 34.31 -0.32
C GLU A 392 30.75 33.25 -1.03
N PRO A 393 30.75 33.22 -2.38
CA PRO A 393 31.43 32.18 -3.12
C PRO A 393 32.93 32.23 -2.81
N SER A 394 33.42 31.20 -2.12
CA SER A 394 34.86 31.03 -1.87
C SER A 394 35.53 30.34 -3.05
N ALA A 395 36.73 30.79 -3.42
CA ALA A 395 37.53 30.19 -4.49
C ALA A 395 38.83 29.60 -3.90
N THR A 396 39.30 28.49 -4.49
CA THR A 396 40.58 27.87 -4.10
C THR A 396 41.71 28.42 -4.96
N ILE A 397 42.74 28.98 -4.33
CA ILE A 397 43.98 29.41 -5.01
C ILE A 397 45.05 28.33 -4.82
N THR A 398 45.61 27.80 -5.92
CA THR A 398 46.68 26.79 -5.90
C THR A 398 47.84 27.22 -6.79
N PHE A 399 49.08 27.10 -6.30
CA PHE A 399 50.28 27.35 -7.08
C PHE A 399 51.47 26.54 -6.56
N GLN A 400 52.48 26.34 -7.41
CA GLN A 400 53.71 25.64 -7.06
C GLN A 400 54.90 26.62 -7.02
N LYS A 401 55.79 26.41 -6.05
CA LYS A 401 57.07 27.13 -5.91
C LYS A 401 58.16 26.15 -5.50
N LEU A 402 59.42 26.53 -5.69
CA LEU A 402 60.55 25.70 -5.31
C LEU A 402 60.55 25.49 -3.79
N LYS A 403 60.77 24.24 -3.36
CA LYS A 403 60.78 23.87 -1.93
C LYS A 403 61.74 24.75 -1.11
N LYS A 404 62.92 25.06 -1.67
CA LYS A 404 63.92 25.94 -1.04
C LYS A 404 63.37 27.33 -0.71
N ASP A 405 62.52 27.90 -1.57
CA ASP A 405 61.96 29.24 -1.40
C ASP A 405 60.84 29.21 -0.36
N ILE A 406 60.00 28.17 -0.40
CA ILE A 406 58.96 27.92 0.63
C ILE A 406 59.61 27.77 2.01
N ASP A 407 60.72 27.03 2.13
CA ASP A 407 61.43 26.82 3.40
C ASP A 407 62.13 28.09 3.93
N ILE A 408 62.51 29.02 3.05
CA ILE A 408 62.96 30.36 3.45
C ILE A 408 61.79 31.18 3.99
N MET A 409 60.66 31.20 3.28
CA MET A 409 59.46 31.93 3.71
C MET A 409 58.91 31.42 5.03
N LYS A 410 58.89 30.10 5.27
CA LYS A 410 58.51 29.51 6.56
C LYS A 410 59.33 30.04 7.73
N ARG A 411 60.65 30.15 7.54
CA ARG A 411 61.55 30.69 8.57
C ARG A 411 61.30 32.17 8.84
N HIS A 412 61.11 32.96 7.78
CA HIS A 412 60.83 34.39 7.91
C HIS A 412 59.46 34.68 8.55
N MET A 413 58.44 33.90 8.20
CA MET A 413 57.07 34.05 8.70
C MET A 413 56.82 33.31 10.03
N ASN A 414 57.79 32.53 10.50
CA ASN A 414 57.69 31.67 11.69
C ASN A 414 56.51 30.67 11.65
N VAL A 415 56.31 30.02 10.50
CA VAL A 415 55.22 29.04 10.28
C VAL A 415 55.75 27.67 9.87
N LYS A 416 54.95 26.62 10.06
CA LYS A 416 55.38 25.23 9.86
C LYS A 416 54.79 24.61 8.58
N SER A 417 53.61 25.03 8.15
CA SER A 417 52.92 24.46 6.99
C SER A 417 53.08 25.29 5.72
N ASN A 418 53.02 24.65 4.55
CA ASN A 418 52.99 25.37 3.26
C ASN A 418 51.69 26.17 3.10
N LYS A 419 50.60 25.70 3.72
CA LYS A 419 49.28 26.35 3.70
C LYS A 419 49.36 27.73 4.36
N GLU A 420 49.96 27.82 5.55
CA GLU A 420 50.14 29.08 6.26
C GLU A 420 51.01 30.07 5.49
N VAL A 421 52.07 29.60 4.81
CA VAL A 421 52.88 30.46 3.93
C VAL A 421 52.01 31.06 2.83
N GLY A 422 51.18 30.26 2.17
CA GLY A 422 50.27 30.73 1.13
C GLY A 422 49.25 31.74 1.64
N MET A 423 48.64 31.47 2.81
CA MET A 423 47.67 32.37 3.44
C MET A 423 48.32 33.71 3.82
N ILE A 424 49.42 33.70 4.57
CA ILE A 424 50.11 34.93 4.99
C ILE A 424 50.60 35.74 3.79
N SER A 425 51.07 35.08 2.73
CA SER A 425 51.50 35.76 1.51
C SER A 425 50.35 36.48 0.81
N PHE A 426 49.19 35.82 0.72
CA PHE A 426 47.98 36.40 0.15
C PHE A 426 47.50 37.57 1.01
N ASP A 427 47.36 37.37 2.32
CA ASP A 427 46.89 38.39 3.25
C ASP A 427 47.81 39.63 3.25
N TYR A 428 49.13 39.42 3.19
CA TYR A 428 50.10 40.51 3.11
C TYR A 428 49.93 41.33 1.81
N TYR A 429 49.81 40.65 0.67
CA TYR A 429 49.62 41.35 -0.61
C TYR A 429 48.27 42.06 -0.66
N TYR A 430 47.19 41.37 -0.28
CA TYR A 430 45.85 41.94 -0.24
C TYR A 430 45.81 43.17 0.66
N LYS A 431 46.35 43.07 1.89
CA LYS A 431 46.40 44.20 2.82
C LYS A 431 47.23 45.39 2.32
N LYS A 432 48.24 45.13 1.50
CA LYS A 432 49.15 46.19 1.05
C LYS A 432 48.71 46.86 -0.25
N GLU A 433 48.14 46.08 -1.16
CA GLU A 433 47.89 46.49 -2.56
C GLU A 433 46.40 46.47 -2.93
N CYS A 434 45.55 45.87 -2.09
CA CYS A 434 44.10 45.75 -2.34
C CYS A 434 43.24 46.39 -1.24
N ASP A 435 43.77 46.50 -0.01
CA ASP A 435 43.14 47.10 1.17
C ASP A 435 43.49 48.60 1.29
N THR A 436 43.50 49.32 0.15
CA THR A 436 43.68 50.79 0.11
C THR A 436 42.52 51.52 -0.56
N ASP A 437 41.43 50.84 -0.88
CA ASP A 437 40.19 51.48 -1.33
C ASP A 437 38.98 50.80 -0.64
N GLU A 438 38.74 51.19 0.62
CA GLU A 438 37.40 51.33 1.20
C GLU A 438 37.28 52.66 1.96
#